data_AF-A0AA37URP8-F1
#
_entry.id   AF-A0AA37URP8-F1
#
_cell.length_a   1.000
_cell.length_b   1.000
_cell.length_c   1.000
_cell.angle_alpha   90.00
_cell.angle_beta   90.00
_cell.angle_gamma   90.00
#
_symmetry.space_group_name_H-M   'P 1'
#
loop_
_entity.id
_entity.type
_entity.pdbx_description
1 polymer ?
#
loop_
_entity_poly.entity_id
_entity_poly.type
_entity_poly.pdbx_seq_one_letter_code
_entity_poly.pdbx_strand_id
1 'polypeptide(L)'
;MIKHCWAQAAASFVIATGIESGLFKYMAQNTGPKKVNQPSKALCFNHDVLSCMTRYLGSMGYLKETGTDEYEPTNFAKSLSLPIIAGGYTCM
;
A
#
# COMPACT_ATOMS: atom_id res chain seq x y z
N MET A 1 0.61 23.75 -4.50
CA MET A 1 1.98 23.35 -4.07
C MET A 1 1.96 22.04 -3.29
N ILE A 2 1.21 21.90 -2.17
CA ILE A 2 1.14 20.66 -1.35
C ILE A 2 0.86 19.38 -2.15
N LYS A 3 -0.12 19.41 -3.08
CA LYS A 3 -0.48 18.24 -3.89
C LYS A 3 0.70 17.70 -4.72
N HIS A 4 1.45 18.60 -5.37
CA HIS A 4 2.50 18.22 -6.32
C HIS A 4 3.84 17.95 -5.65
N CYS A 5 4.16 18.67 -4.57
CA CYS A 5 5.45 18.53 -3.89
C CYS A 5 5.46 17.43 -2.83
N TRP A 6 4.31 17.17 -2.18
CA TRP A 6 4.24 16.27 -1.03
C TRP A 6 3.30 15.10 -1.28
N ALA A 7 2.05 15.38 -1.62
CA ALA A 7 1.04 14.31 -1.69
C ALA A 7 1.33 13.32 -2.83
N GLN A 8 1.46 13.81 -4.06
CA GLN A 8 1.61 12.92 -5.22
C GLN A 8 2.97 12.22 -5.24
N ALA A 9 4.05 12.92 -4.89
CA ALA A 9 5.39 12.34 -4.85
C ALA A 9 5.50 11.24 -3.76
N ALA A 10 5.02 11.51 -2.55
CA ALA A 10 5.03 10.51 -1.49
C ALA A 10 4.11 9.32 -1.80
N ALA A 11 2.95 9.55 -2.42
CA ALA A 11 2.08 8.45 -2.88
C ALA A 11 2.78 7.55 -3.89
N SER A 12 3.42 8.11 -4.90
CA SER A 12 4.18 7.31 -5.87
C SER A 12 5.28 6.50 -5.17
N PHE A 13 6.00 7.08 -4.21
CA PHE A 13 7.08 6.39 -3.50
C PHE A 13 6.57 5.23 -2.65
N VAL A 14 5.49 5.47 -1.90
CA VAL A 14 4.87 4.45 -1.05
C VAL A 14 4.22 3.35 -1.89
N ILE A 15 3.65 3.68 -3.06
CA ILE A 15 3.15 2.69 -4.02
C ILE A 15 4.29 1.84 -4.58
N ALA A 16 5.39 2.45 -5.04
CA ALA A 16 6.55 1.71 -5.53
C ALA A 16 7.13 0.77 -4.45
N THR A 17 7.31 1.29 -3.23
CA THR A 17 7.77 0.47 -2.08
C THR A 17 6.79 -0.65 -1.73
N GLY A 18 5.48 -0.40 -1.83
CA GLY A 18 4.43 -1.41 -1.62
C GLY A 18 4.43 -2.51 -2.70
N ILE A 19 4.79 -2.18 -3.93
CA ILE A 19 4.97 -3.15 -5.02
C ILE A 19 6.20 -4.02 -4.75
N GLU A 20 7.35 -3.40 -4.49
CA GLU A 20 8.62 -4.11 -4.26
C GLU A 20 8.57 -4.99 -3.00
N SER A 21 7.89 -4.54 -1.94
CA SER A 21 7.67 -5.35 -0.73
C SER A 21 6.65 -6.47 -0.90
N GLY A 22 5.93 -6.54 -2.03
CA GLY A 22 4.88 -7.53 -2.28
C GLY A 22 3.58 -7.28 -1.52
N LEU A 23 3.38 -6.11 -0.92
CA LEU A 23 2.21 -5.75 -0.11
C LEU A 23 0.90 -5.93 -0.88
N PHE A 24 0.82 -5.38 -2.09
CA PHE A 24 -0.40 -5.43 -2.89
C PHE A 24 -0.72 -6.85 -3.36
N LYS A 25 0.30 -7.66 -3.64
CA LYS A 25 0.15 -9.09 -3.96
C LYS A 25 -0.39 -9.87 -2.75
N TYR A 26 0.15 -9.61 -1.56
CA TYR A 26 -0.33 -10.22 -0.32
C TYR A 26 -1.79 -9.86 -0.04
N MET A 27 -2.17 -8.58 -0.20
CA MET A 27 -3.54 -8.11 0.01
C MET A 27 -4.53 -8.67 -1.04
N ALA A 28 -4.10 -8.84 -2.29
CA ALA A 28 -4.94 -9.43 -3.33
C ALA A 28 -5.22 -10.92 -3.08
N GLN A 29 -4.23 -11.66 -2.56
CA GLN A 29 -4.38 -13.08 -2.20
C GLN A 29 -5.22 -13.28 -0.94
N ASN A 30 -5.11 -12.36 0.03
CA ASN A 30 -5.79 -12.44 1.31
C ASN A 30 -6.96 -11.44 1.34
N THR A 31 -8.11 -11.84 0.80
CA THR A 31 -9.29 -10.97 0.71
C THR A 31 -9.80 -10.54 2.09
N GLY A 32 -10.33 -9.31 2.16
CA GLY A 32 -10.92 -8.69 3.35
C GLY A 32 -9.98 -7.72 4.08
N PRO A 33 -10.48 -7.04 5.13
CA PRO A 33 -9.67 -6.14 5.95
C PRO A 33 -8.55 -6.89 6.69
N LYS A 34 -7.37 -6.28 6.77
CA LYS A 34 -6.18 -6.84 7.43
C LYS A 34 -5.55 -5.82 8.35
N LYS A 35 -5.19 -6.26 9.56
CA LYS A 35 -4.36 -5.47 10.47
C LYS A 35 -2.93 -5.43 9.97
N VAL A 36 -2.24 -4.30 10.06
CA VAL A 36 -0.89 -4.12 9.50
C VAL A 36 0.13 -5.10 10.08
N ASN A 37 -0.09 -5.57 11.31
CA ASN A 37 0.72 -6.62 11.92
C ASN A 37 0.76 -7.94 11.09
N GLN A 38 -0.30 -8.27 10.37
CA GLN A 38 -0.36 -9.48 9.54
C GLN A 38 0.58 -9.43 8.33
N PRO A 39 0.47 -8.44 7.39
CA PRO A 39 1.42 -8.31 6.30
C PRO A 39 2.83 -7.98 6.78
N SER A 40 3.01 -7.23 7.86
CA SER A 40 4.33 -6.95 8.43
C SER A 40 5.07 -8.25 8.78
N LYS A 41 4.41 -9.19 9.46
CA LYS A 41 4.98 -10.51 9.76
C LYS A 41 5.19 -11.37 8.52
N ALA A 42 4.20 -11.41 7.62
CA ALA A 42 4.25 -12.27 6.43
C ALA A 42 5.33 -11.84 5.43
N LEU A 43 5.59 -10.54 5.31
CA LEU A 43 6.54 -9.95 4.37
C LEU A 43 7.90 -9.64 5.02
N CYS A 44 8.09 -9.98 6.30
CA CYS A 44 9.26 -9.59 7.10
C CYS A 44 9.57 -8.08 6.99
N PHE A 45 8.53 -7.25 6.97
CA PHE A 45 8.63 -5.80 6.81
C PHE A 45 8.44 -5.10 8.16
N ASN A 46 9.21 -4.04 8.42
CA ASN A 46 9.13 -3.31 9.69
C ASN A 46 7.71 -2.78 9.95
N HIS A 47 7.14 -3.11 11.11
CA HIS A 47 5.75 -2.82 11.45
C HIS A 47 5.44 -1.31 11.47
N ASP A 48 6.29 -0.50 12.10
CA ASP A 48 6.08 0.95 12.23
C ASP A 48 6.13 1.66 10.87
N VAL A 49 7.08 1.27 10.02
CA VAL A 49 7.18 1.80 8.65
C VAL A 49 5.96 1.39 7.84
N LEU A 50 5.54 0.13 7.91
CA LEU A 50 4.37 -0.35 7.18
C LEU A 50 3.09 0.35 7.65
N SER A 51 2.93 0.57 8.97
CA SER A 51 1.77 1.28 9.53
C SER A 51 1.70 2.72 9.04
N CYS A 52 2.85 3.40 8.98
CA CYS A 52 2.94 4.75 8.41
C CYS A 52 2.54 4.75 6.92
N MET A 53 3.08 3.81 6.13
CA MET A 53 2.76 3.66 4.71
C MET A 53 1.28 3.38 4.47
N THR A 54 0.68 2.42 5.18
CA THR A 54 -0.74 2.06 4.98
C THR A 54 -1.68 3.16 5.45
N ARG A 55 -1.33 3.89 6.53
CA ARG A 55 -2.10 5.07 6.96
C ARG A 55 -2.06 6.19 5.94
N TYR A 56 -0.89 6.41 5.34
CA TYR A 56 -0.74 7.38 4.26
C TYR A 56 -1.56 6.98 3.02
N LEU A 57 -1.46 5.71 2.58
CA LEU A 57 -2.26 5.18 1.48
C LEU A 57 -3.76 5.22 1.76
N GLY A 58 -4.17 4.97 3.01
CA GLY A 58 -5.54 5.10 3.47
C GLY A 58 -6.05 6.53 3.39
N SER A 59 -5.24 7.48 3.87
CA SER A 59 -5.56 8.92 3.80
C SER A 59 -5.67 9.45 2.37
N MET A 60 -4.92 8.86 1.43
CA MET A 60 -4.96 9.17 0.00
C MET A 60 -6.07 8.41 -0.76
N GLY A 61 -6.79 7.50 -0.09
CA GLY A 61 -7.89 6.72 -0.68
C GLY A 61 -7.44 5.52 -1.54
N TYR A 62 -6.16 5.14 -1.49
CA TYR A 62 -5.66 3.94 -2.17
C TYR A 62 -6.00 2.66 -1.40
N LEU A 63 -6.09 2.77 -0.07
CA LEU A 63 -6.61 1.73 0.81
C LEU A 63 -7.85 2.26 1.55
N LYS A 64 -8.72 1.35 1.96
CA LYS A 64 -9.88 1.68 2.79
C LYS A 64 -9.56 1.34 4.24
N GLU A 65 -9.51 2.34 5.11
CA GLU A 65 -9.36 2.12 6.55
C GLU A 65 -10.69 1.58 7.13
N THR A 66 -10.64 0.41 7.77
CA THR A 66 -11.81 -0.26 8.36
C THR A 66 -11.77 -0.25 9.89
N GLY A 67 -10.60 0.03 10.48
CA GLY A 67 -10.39 0.13 11.91
C GLY A 67 -8.98 0.61 12.23
N THR A 68 -8.65 0.70 13.52
CA THR A 68 -7.31 1.09 13.96
C THR A 68 -6.26 0.12 13.43
N ASP A 69 -5.37 0.65 12.59
CA ASP A 69 -4.30 -0.12 11.96
C ASP A 69 -4.85 -1.29 11.11
N GLU A 70 -6.05 -1.14 10.54
CA GLU A 70 -6.73 -2.14 9.74
C GLU A 70 -7.18 -1.57 8.39
N TYR A 71 -6.76 -2.22 7.31
CA TYR A 71 -6.94 -1.73 5.95
C TYR A 71 -7.46 -2.82 5.01
N GLU A 72 -8.36 -2.43 4.12
CA GLU A 72 -8.89 -3.24 3.03
C GLU A 72 -8.40 -2.69 1.68
N PRO A 73 -7.93 -3.55 0.76
CA PRO A 73 -7.45 -3.11 -0.55
C PRO A 73 -8.62 -2.66 -1.44
N THR A 74 -8.49 -1.45 -2.01
CA THR A 74 -9.39 -0.95 -3.06
C THR A 74 -9.17 -1.71 -4.38
N ASN A 75 -10.06 -1.53 -5.36
CA ASN A 75 -9.85 -2.08 -6.71
C ASN A 75 -8.53 -1.62 -7.34
N PHE A 76 -8.11 -0.38 -7.06
CA PHE A 76 -6.81 0.13 -7.49
C PHE A 76 -5.66 -0.60 -6.77
N ALA A 77 -5.71 -0.73 -5.45
CA ALA A 77 -4.66 -1.48 -4.72
C ALA A 77 -4.57 -2.95 -5.16
N LYS A 78 -5.70 -3.58 -5.50
CA LYS A 78 -5.72 -4.93 -6.10
C LYS A 78 -5.11 -4.94 -7.49
N SER A 79 -5.35 -3.93 -8.32
CA SER A 79 -4.80 -3.89 -9.67
C SER A 79 -3.27 -3.77 -9.67
N LEU A 80 -2.69 -3.15 -8.64
CA LEU A 80 -1.23 -3.10 -8.42
C LEU A 80 -0.60 -4.48 -8.15
N SER A 81 -1.37 -5.55 -7.91
CA SER A 81 -0.81 -6.91 -7.86
C SER A 81 -0.54 -7.50 -9.25
N LEU A 82 -1.04 -6.87 -10.32
CA LEU A 82 -0.84 -7.30 -11.70
C LEU A 82 0.48 -6.74 -12.24
N PRO A 83 1.40 -7.59 -12.75
CA PRO A 83 2.74 -7.14 -13.18
C PRO A 83 2.72 -6.02 -14.22
N ILE A 84 1.75 -6.04 -15.14
CA ILE A 84 1.61 -5.02 -16.19
C ILE A 84 1.28 -3.63 -15.63
N ILE A 85 0.52 -3.55 -14.54
CA ILE A 85 0.17 -2.28 -13.89
C ILE A 85 1.29 -1.87 -12.93
N ALA A 86 1.79 -2.83 -12.16
CA ALA A 86 2.90 -2.62 -11.22
C ALA A 86 4.16 -2.09 -11.93
N GLY A 87 4.48 -2.59 -13.12
CA GLY A 87 5.62 -2.13 -13.93
C GLY A 87 5.52 -0.66 -14.39
N GLY A 88 4.36 -0.01 -14.25
CA GLY A 88 4.23 1.44 -14.46
C GLY A 88 4.83 2.28 -13.34
N TYR A 89 5.14 1.67 -12.18
CA TYR A 89 5.62 2.35 -10.97
C TYR A 89 7.07 2.00 -10.61
N THR A 90 7.72 1.10 -11.34
CA THR A 90 9.12 0.66 -11.11
C THR A 90 10.19 1.68 -11.52
N CYS A 91 9.78 2.85 -12.04
CA CYS A 91 10.67 3.88 -12.56
C CYS A 91 11.02 4.98 -11.54
N MET A 92 10.59 4.83 -10.28
CA MET A 92 10.99 5.69 -9.16
C MET A 92 12.17 5.06 -8.42
#